data_AF-A0A1C5Y0D6-F1
#
_entry.id   AF-A0A1C5Y0D6-F1
#
_cell.length_a   1.000
_cell.length_b   1.000
_cell.length_c   1.000
_cell.angle_alpha   90.00
_cell.angle_beta   90.00
_cell.angle_gamma   90.00
#
_symmetry.space_group_name_H-M   'P 1'
#
loop_
_entity.id
_entity.type
_entity.pdbx_description
1 polymer ?
#
loop_
_entity_poly.entity_id
_entity_poly.type
_entity_poly.pdbx_seq_one_letter_code
_entity_poly.pdbx_strand_id
1 'polypeptide(L)'
;MDNRRNEPNLKLINMEQVEIEKIDWLLYPFIPFGKVTIVQGDPGEGKTTMVLQIIAKLTKGEAVLPSGSDEPALEEKTMALEPVNVIYQTAEDGLGDTIKPRLLSAGADCSRVMVIDDNDQALTMMDARLEEAIIQTKAHLVVLDPIQGFLGTYAQGK
;
A
#
# COMPACT_ATOMS: atom_id res chain seq x y z
N MET A 1 -44.41 13.08 -22.64
CA MET A 1 -42.98 12.80 -22.38
C MET A 1 -42.86 12.58 -20.89
N ASP A 2 -42.67 11.33 -20.50
CA ASP A 2 -42.78 10.85 -19.13
C ASP A 2 -41.49 11.16 -18.37
N ASN A 3 -41.54 12.15 -17.48
CA ASN A 3 -40.41 12.68 -16.73
C ASN A 3 -40.33 11.98 -15.36
N ARG A 4 -40.25 10.64 -15.36
CA ARG A 4 -40.04 9.85 -14.15
C ARG A 4 -38.61 10.04 -13.68
N ARG A 5 -38.43 10.87 -12.65
CA ARG A 5 -37.19 10.93 -11.87
C ARG A 5 -36.90 9.50 -11.38
N ASN A 6 -35.72 8.98 -11.68
CA ASN A 6 -35.21 7.74 -11.10
C ASN A 6 -35.16 7.95 -9.57
N GLU A 7 -36.14 7.43 -8.84
CA GLU A 7 -36.12 7.47 -7.38
C GLU A 7 -35.01 6.54 -6.88
N PRO A 8 -34.16 6.99 -5.92
CA PRO A 8 -33.07 6.16 -5.43
C PRO A 8 -33.62 4.91 -4.73
N ASN A 9 -33.17 3.74 -5.17
CA ASN A 9 -33.48 2.45 -4.53
C ASN A 9 -32.65 2.30 -3.25
N LEU A 10 -33.17 2.82 -2.13
CA LEU A 10 -32.49 2.78 -0.83
C LEU A 10 -32.55 1.36 -0.23
N LYS A 11 -31.39 0.74 -0.07
CA LYS A 11 -31.22 -0.50 0.70
C LYS A 11 -30.55 -0.19 2.03
N LEU A 12 -31.22 -0.50 3.14
CA LEU A 12 -30.66 -0.45 4.48
C LEU A 12 -30.27 -1.86 4.93
N ILE A 13 -29.13 -1.99 5.61
CA ILE A 13 -28.71 -3.20 6.32
C ILE A 13 -28.65 -2.91 7.81
N ASN A 14 -29.03 -3.88 8.64
CA ASN A 14 -28.94 -3.76 10.09
C ASN A 14 -27.54 -4.23 10.53
N MET A 15 -26.86 -3.47 11.39
CA MET A 15 -25.55 -3.84 11.93
C MET A 15 -25.56 -5.16 12.72
N GLU A 16 -26.70 -5.58 13.26
CA GLU A 16 -26.87 -6.91 13.87
C GLU A 16 -26.64 -8.07 12.87
N GLN A 17 -26.85 -7.80 11.57
CA GLN A 17 -26.65 -8.79 10.50
C GLN A 17 -25.22 -8.77 9.94
N VAL A 18 -24.39 -7.82 10.36
CA VAL A 18 -23.00 -7.71 9.88
C VAL A 18 -22.13 -8.58 10.78
N GLU A 19 -21.55 -9.62 10.19
CA GLU A 19 -20.63 -10.51 10.91
C GLU A 19 -19.32 -9.80 11.25
N ILE A 20 -18.73 -10.18 12.39
CA ILE A 20 -17.40 -9.70 12.77
C ILE A 20 -16.38 -10.43 11.90
N GLU A 21 -15.58 -9.66 11.16
CA GLU A 21 -14.48 -10.19 10.36
C GLU A 21 -13.17 -10.18 11.14
N LYS A 22 -12.41 -11.28 11.05
CA LYS A 22 -11.03 -11.32 11.51
C LYS A 22 -10.16 -10.51 10.56
N ILE A 23 -9.29 -9.67 11.12
CA ILE A 23 -8.32 -8.88 10.36
C ILE A 23 -6.93 -9.46 10.62
N ASP A 24 -6.23 -9.84 9.55
CA ASP A 24 -4.81 -10.14 9.61
C ASP A 24 -3.99 -8.86 9.39
N TRP A 25 -2.84 -8.74 10.06
CA TRP A 25 -2.07 -7.50 10.15
C TRP A 25 -0.68 -7.65 9.57
N LEU A 26 -0.30 -6.67 8.74
CA LEU A 26 1.08 -6.45 8.31
C LEU A 26 1.87 -5.79 9.44
N LEU A 27 1.28 -4.78 10.09
CA LEU A 27 1.84 -4.12 11.26
C LEU A 27 0.69 -3.80 12.22
N TYR A 28 0.56 -4.56 13.30
CA TYR A 28 -0.52 -4.33 14.27
C TYR A 28 -0.24 -3.09 15.15
N PRO A 29 -1.24 -2.24 15.47
CA PRO A 29 -2.61 -2.18 14.93
C PRO A 29 -2.76 -1.14 13.80
N PHE A 30 -1.70 -0.89 13.02
CA PHE A 30 -1.60 0.25 12.11
C PHE A 30 -1.88 -0.09 10.63
N ILE A 31 -1.40 -1.23 10.15
CA ILE A 31 -1.49 -1.63 8.73
C ILE A 31 -2.12 -3.03 8.64
N PRO A 32 -3.43 -3.13 8.35
CA PRO A 32 -4.10 -4.40 8.09
C PRO A 32 -3.91 -4.85 6.64
N PHE A 33 -3.93 -6.16 6.40
CA PHE A 33 -3.95 -6.69 5.03
C PHE A 33 -5.27 -6.39 4.33
N GLY A 34 -5.20 -6.20 3.00
CA GLY A 34 -6.38 -6.02 2.14
C GLY A 34 -7.09 -4.67 2.29
N LYS A 35 -6.54 -3.72 3.05
CA LYS A 35 -7.10 -2.36 3.20
C LYS A 35 -6.07 -1.30 2.83
N VAL A 36 -6.57 -0.11 2.50
CA VAL A 36 -5.73 1.07 2.21
C VAL A 36 -5.39 1.78 3.52
N THR A 37 -4.10 2.02 3.75
CA THR A 37 -3.59 2.81 4.88
C THR A 37 -2.90 4.07 4.36
N ILE A 38 -3.17 5.23 4.99
CA ILE A 38 -2.50 6.49 4.71
C ILE A 38 -1.49 6.77 5.82
N VAL A 39 -0.22 6.97 5.46
CA VAL A 39 0.83 7.44 6.38
C VAL A 39 0.99 8.94 6.19
N GLN A 40 0.63 9.73 7.20
CA GLN A 40 0.64 11.19 7.15
C GLN A 40 1.54 11.77 8.26
N GLY A 41 2.15 12.93 7.96
CA GLY A 41 3.07 13.67 8.82
C GLY A 41 3.77 14.76 8.03
N ASP A 42 4.46 15.68 8.70
CA ASP A 42 5.12 16.80 8.05
C ASP A 42 6.29 16.34 7.14
N PRO A 43 6.66 17.13 6.12
CA PRO A 43 7.85 16.86 5.31
C PRO A 43 9.09 16.69 6.21
N GLY A 44 9.87 15.64 5.99
CA GLY A 44 11.07 15.35 6.78
C GLY A 44 10.86 14.48 8.03
N GLU A 45 9.62 14.17 8.43
CA GLU A 45 9.31 13.34 9.61
C GLU A 45 9.57 11.83 9.42
N GLY A 46 10.32 11.44 8.38
CA GLY A 46 10.76 10.06 8.19
C GLY A 46 9.69 9.07 7.70
N LYS A 47 8.58 9.53 7.11
CA LYS A 47 7.52 8.66 6.54
C LYS A 47 8.07 7.66 5.53
N THR A 48 8.77 8.13 4.50
CA THR A 48 9.42 7.27 3.50
C THR A 48 10.42 6.34 4.17
N THR A 49 11.21 6.83 5.13
CA THR A 49 12.13 5.99 5.91
C THR A 49 11.42 4.84 6.61
N MET A 50 10.32 5.11 7.32
CA MET A 50 9.49 4.08 7.96
C MET A 50 8.99 3.06 6.95
N VAL A 51 8.44 3.53 5.82
CA VAL A 51 7.92 2.65 4.76
C VAL A 51 9.03 1.76 4.18
N LEU A 52 10.23 2.31 3.91
CA LEU A 52 11.35 1.52 3.38
C LEU A 52 11.85 0.46 4.39
N GLN A 53 11.78 0.73 5.70
CA GLN A 53 12.10 -0.28 6.73
C GLN A 53 11.10 -1.42 6.75
N ILE A 54 9.81 -1.11 6.58
CA ILE A 54 8.76 -2.13 6.43
C ILE A 54 9.04 -3.00 5.21
N ILE A 55 9.33 -2.38 4.05
CA ILE A 55 9.66 -3.10 2.81
C ILE A 55 10.87 -4.02 3.03
N ALA A 56 11.94 -3.53 3.67
CA ALA A 56 13.13 -4.33 3.90
C ALA A 56 12.81 -5.62 4.67
N LYS A 57 12.00 -5.53 5.73
CA LYS A 57 11.56 -6.69 6.52
C LYS A 57 10.71 -7.66 5.70
N LEU A 58 9.73 -7.14 4.96
CA LEU A 58 8.84 -7.96 4.13
C LEU A 58 9.60 -8.73 3.04
N THR A 59 10.57 -8.09 2.39
CA THR A 59 11.39 -8.74 1.34
C THR A 59 12.28 -9.85 1.88
N LYS A 60 12.45 -9.94 3.21
CA LYS A 60 13.20 -11.00 3.90
C LYS A 60 12.33 -12.00 4.65
N GLY A 61 11.01 -11.81 4.67
CA GLY A 61 10.10 -12.63 5.46
C GLY A 61 10.24 -12.39 6.97
N GLU A 62 10.72 -11.21 7.37
CA GLU A 62 10.81 -10.82 8.77
C GLU A 62 9.49 -10.18 9.23
N ALA A 63 9.11 -10.41 10.49
CA ALA A 63 7.99 -9.72 11.10
C ALA A 63 8.21 -8.21 11.17
N VAL A 64 7.17 -7.44 10.84
CA VAL A 64 7.16 -5.97 10.93
C VAL A 64 6.55 -5.58 12.27
N LEU A 65 7.42 -5.23 13.22
CA LEU A 65 7.04 -4.87 14.58
C LEU A 65 7.12 -3.35 14.79
N PRO A 66 6.27 -2.78 15.66
CA PRO A 66 6.46 -1.42 16.15
C PRO A 66 7.87 -1.23 16.74
N SER A 67 8.42 -0.02 16.62
CA SER A 67 9.76 0.27 17.16
C SER A 67 9.80 0.04 18.67
N GLY A 68 10.77 -0.77 19.13
CA GLY A 68 11.00 -1.05 20.56
C GLY A 68 10.07 -2.09 21.19
N SER A 69 9.27 -2.81 20.39
CA SER A 69 8.47 -3.92 20.92
C SER A 69 9.19 -5.25 20.75
N ASP A 70 9.77 -5.76 21.84
CA ASP A 70 10.23 -7.16 21.97
C ASP A 70 9.10 -8.06 22.54
N GLU A 71 7.84 -7.63 22.43
CA GLU A 71 6.71 -8.36 23.00
C GLU A 71 6.32 -9.54 22.10
N PRO A 72 6.44 -10.80 22.58
CA PRO A 72 6.05 -11.98 21.81
C PRO A 72 4.57 -11.94 21.37
N ALA A 73 3.73 -11.25 22.15
CA ALA A 73 2.31 -11.07 21.86
C ALA A 73 2.02 -10.22 20.61
N LEU A 74 2.97 -9.40 20.16
CA LEU A 74 2.84 -8.62 18.91
C LEU A 74 3.32 -9.43 17.70
N GLU A 75 4.32 -10.29 17.89
CA GLU A 75 4.73 -11.27 16.88
C GLU A 75 3.58 -12.23 16.55
N GLU A 76 2.86 -12.74 17.55
CA GLU A 76 1.68 -13.61 17.33
C GLU A 76 0.54 -12.91 16.56
N LYS A 77 0.45 -11.58 16.63
CA LYS A 77 -0.56 -10.77 15.93
C LYS A 77 -0.14 -10.37 14.52
N THR A 78 1.13 -10.52 14.19
CA THR A 78 1.69 -10.17 12.90
C THR A 78 1.93 -11.46 12.13
N MET A 79 1.36 -11.61 10.94
CA MET A 79 1.54 -12.85 10.20
C MET A 79 3.02 -13.07 9.88
N ALA A 80 3.55 -14.26 10.21
CA ALA A 80 4.81 -14.72 9.66
C ALA A 80 4.64 -14.86 8.14
N LEU A 81 5.48 -14.17 7.38
CA LEU A 81 5.46 -14.19 5.93
C LEU A 81 6.74 -14.85 5.44
N GLU A 82 6.62 -15.70 4.42
CA GLU A 82 7.75 -15.97 3.54
C GLU A 82 8.20 -14.66 2.87
N PRO A 83 9.45 -14.52 2.40
CA PRO A 83 9.89 -13.36 1.64
C PRO A 83 8.90 -12.98 0.53
N VAL A 84 8.33 -11.78 0.60
CA VAL A 84 7.29 -11.32 -0.33
C VAL A 84 7.80 -10.27 -1.32
N ASN A 85 7.05 -10.15 -2.41
CA ASN A 85 7.24 -9.10 -3.40
C ASN A 85 6.49 -7.82 -3.00
N VAL A 86 7.07 -6.67 -3.34
CA VAL A 86 6.53 -5.34 -3.07
C VAL A 86 6.58 -4.50 -4.34
N ILE A 87 5.55 -3.69 -4.56
CA ILE A 87 5.57 -2.62 -5.56
C ILE A 87 5.76 -1.29 -4.83
N TYR A 88 6.77 -0.52 -5.19
CA TYR A 88 7.00 0.82 -4.66
C TYR A 88 6.99 1.81 -5.82
N GLN A 89 5.94 2.62 -5.92
CA GLN A 89 5.82 3.68 -6.91
C GLN A 89 6.03 5.03 -6.22
N THR A 90 6.87 5.89 -6.81
CA THR A 90 7.10 7.25 -6.33
C THR A 90 6.99 8.27 -7.45
N ALA A 91 6.49 9.46 -7.13
CA ALA A 91 6.42 10.60 -8.04
C ALA A 91 7.39 11.74 -7.64
N GLU A 92 8.10 11.61 -6.52
CA GLU A 92 8.93 12.67 -5.94
C GLU A 92 10.43 12.32 -5.93
N ASP A 93 10.79 11.07 -5.62
CA ASP A 93 12.17 10.64 -5.41
C ASP A 93 12.69 9.83 -6.60
N GLY A 94 13.99 10.01 -6.93
CA GLY A 94 14.63 9.23 -7.98
C GLY A 94 14.87 7.77 -7.56
N LEU A 95 14.54 6.83 -8.44
CA LEU A 95 14.69 5.39 -8.15
C LEU A 95 16.16 5.00 -7.92
N GLY A 96 17.07 5.48 -8.77
CA GLY A 96 18.47 5.07 -8.77
C GLY A 96 19.35 5.81 -7.78
N ASP A 97 19.05 7.08 -7.50
CA ASP A 97 19.85 7.96 -6.64
C ASP A 97 19.34 8.06 -5.20
N THR A 98 18.05 7.75 -4.97
CA THR A 98 17.40 7.96 -3.68
C THR A 98 16.80 6.68 -3.13
N ILE A 99 15.83 6.08 -3.84
CA ILE A 99 15.06 4.94 -3.32
C ILE A 99 15.92 3.68 -3.21
N LYS A 100 16.61 3.28 -4.29
CA LYS A 100 17.43 2.07 -4.30
C LYS A 100 18.56 2.13 -3.26
N PRO A 101 19.35 3.22 -3.12
CA PRO A 101 20.33 3.33 -2.05
C PRO A 101 19.71 3.20 -0.66
N ARG A 102 18.56 3.84 -0.39
CA ARG A 102 17.88 3.75 0.91
C ARG A 102 17.35 2.35 1.22
N LEU A 103 16.80 1.65 0.22
CA LEU A 103 16.39 0.24 0.34
C LEU A 103 17.59 -0.67 0.68
N LEU A 104 18.71 -0.50 -0.02
CA LEU A 104 19.94 -1.24 0.28
C LEU A 104 20.47 -0.96 1.68
N SER A 105 20.46 0.31 2.11
CA SER A 105 20.84 0.70 3.47
C SER A 105 19.88 0.15 4.54
N ALA A 106 18.58 0.04 4.25
CA ALA A 106 17.61 -0.64 5.11
C ALA A 106 17.79 -2.17 5.10
N GLY A 107 18.61 -2.70 4.19
CA GLY A 107 18.85 -4.13 4.04
C GLY A 107 17.74 -4.85 3.29
N ALA A 108 17.00 -4.18 2.42
CA ALA A 108 15.98 -4.83 1.59
C ALA A 108 16.59 -5.75 0.53
N ASP A 109 15.92 -6.86 0.23
CA ASP A 109 16.18 -7.63 -0.99
C ASP A 109 15.54 -6.91 -2.18
N CYS A 110 16.33 -6.08 -2.86
CA CYS A 110 15.87 -5.30 -4.01
C CYS A 110 15.43 -6.16 -5.20
N SER A 111 15.73 -7.47 -5.24
CA SER A 111 15.20 -8.35 -6.30
C SER A 111 13.69 -8.60 -6.17
N ARG A 112 13.11 -8.25 -5.01
CA ARG A 112 11.69 -8.39 -4.68
C ARG A 112 10.93 -7.05 -4.63
N VAL A 113 11.63 -5.95 -4.92
CA VAL A 113 11.02 -4.61 -5.00
C VAL A 113 10.91 -4.21 -6.46
N MET A 114 9.68 -3.98 -6.91
CA MET A 114 9.35 -3.66 -8.29
C MET A 114 8.73 -2.27 -8.39
N VAL A 115 8.82 -1.68 -9.58
CA VAL A 115 8.24 -0.39 -9.92
C VAL A 115 7.51 -0.59 -11.24
N ILE A 116 6.35 0.05 -11.41
CA ILE A 116 5.66 0.07 -12.69
C ILE A 116 6.34 1.13 -13.55
N ASP A 117 6.79 0.75 -14.74
CA ASP A 117 7.33 1.70 -15.71
C ASP A 117 6.18 2.56 -16.24
N ASP A 118 6.19 3.83 -15.87
CA ASP A 118 5.17 4.82 -16.22
C ASP A 118 5.75 5.98 -17.06
N ASN A 119 6.95 5.79 -17.65
CA ASN A 119 7.58 6.80 -18.50
C ASN A 119 6.75 7.17 -19.74
N ASP A 120 6.12 6.17 -20.38
CA ASP A 120 5.28 6.39 -21.56
C ASP A 120 3.88 6.88 -21.20
N GLN A 121 3.33 6.38 -20.08
CA GLN A 121 2.01 6.71 -19.58
C GLN A 121 2.05 6.77 -18.06
N ALA A 122 1.83 7.96 -17.51
CA ALA A 122 1.74 8.20 -16.07
C ALA A 122 0.75 7.24 -15.41
N LEU A 123 1.17 6.64 -14.29
CA LEU A 123 0.32 5.72 -13.54
C LEU A 123 -0.71 6.51 -12.72
N THR A 124 -1.94 5.98 -12.63
CA THR A 124 -2.96 6.50 -11.72
C THR A 124 -3.57 5.37 -10.89
N MET A 125 -4.25 5.68 -9.79
CA MET A 125 -4.92 4.69 -8.96
C MET A 125 -6.05 3.93 -9.66
N MET A 126 -6.59 4.49 -10.75
CA MET A 126 -7.65 3.87 -11.55
C MET A 126 -7.08 3.04 -12.72
N ASP A 127 -5.76 2.94 -12.82
CA ASP A 127 -5.09 2.26 -13.92
C ASP A 127 -5.10 0.73 -13.72
N ALA A 128 -5.56 -0.01 -14.73
CA ALA A 128 -5.60 -1.47 -14.70
C ALA A 128 -4.20 -2.11 -14.55
N ARG A 129 -3.14 -1.39 -14.95
CA ARG A 129 -1.75 -1.83 -14.78
C ARG A 129 -1.40 -2.09 -13.31
N LEU A 130 -2.05 -1.41 -12.36
CA LEU A 130 -1.83 -1.64 -10.94
C LEU A 130 -2.30 -3.03 -10.52
N GLU A 131 -3.50 -3.42 -10.94
CA GLU A 131 -4.06 -4.76 -10.67
C GLU A 131 -3.23 -5.84 -11.38
N GLU A 132 -2.88 -5.62 -12.65
CA GLU A 132 -2.03 -6.54 -13.41
C GLU A 132 -0.67 -6.74 -12.73
N ALA A 133 -0.03 -5.67 -12.28
CA ALA A 133 1.25 -5.74 -11.58
C ALA A 133 1.13 -6.51 -10.26
N ILE A 134 0.08 -6.26 -9.46
CA ILE A 134 -0.16 -6.99 -8.20
C ILE A 134 -0.30 -8.49 -8.48
N ILE A 135 -1.10 -8.87 -9.49
CA ILE A 135 -1.35 -10.29 -9.83
C ILE A 135 -0.07 -10.96 -10.35
N GLN A 136 0.62 -10.34 -11.31
CA GLN A 136 1.81 -10.91 -11.95
C GLN A 136 2.95 -11.11 -10.95
N THR A 137 3.14 -10.13 -10.07
CA THR A 137 4.24 -10.15 -9.09
C THR A 137 3.86 -10.87 -7.80
N LYS A 138 2.56 -11.16 -7.57
CA LYS A 138 2.04 -11.61 -6.28
C LYS A 138 2.47 -10.67 -5.14
N ALA A 139 2.45 -9.36 -5.40
CA ALA A 139 2.86 -8.37 -4.42
C ALA A 139 1.93 -8.40 -3.21
N HIS A 140 2.51 -8.32 -2.02
CA HIS A 140 1.77 -8.27 -0.74
C HIS A 140 1.69 -6.85 -0.17
N LEU A 141 2.41 -5.91 -0.77
CA LEU A 141 2.35 -4.49 -0.44
C LEU A 141 2.53 -3.67 -1.73
N VAL A 142 1.70 -2.65 -1.86
CA VAL A 142 1.85 -1.58 -2.85
C VAL A 142 2.00 -0.26 -2.09
N VAL A 143 3.03 0.49 -2.42
CA VAL A 143 3.28 1.83 -1.89
C VAL A 143 3.17 2.85 -3.02
N LEU A 144 2.41 3.91 -2.78
CA LEU A 144 2.29 5.08 -3.65
C LEU A 144 2.79 6.30 -2.87
N ASP A 145 3.98 6.81 -3.21
CA ASP A 145 4.69 7.84 -2.46
C ASP A 145 4.97 9.11 -3.29
N PRO A 146 4.17 10.19 -3.15
CA PRO A 146 2.95 10.32 -2.37
C PRO A 146 1.70 9.93 -3.19
N ILE A 147 0.59 9.63 -2.51
CA ILE A 147 -0.68 9.27 -3.17
C ILE A 147 -1.18 10.35 -4.15
N GLN A 148 -0.91 11.63 -3.87
CA GLN A 148 -1.30 12.78 -4.70
C GLN A 148 -0.73 12.71 -6.11
N GLY A 149 0.44 12.08 -6.30
CA GLY A 149 1.02 11.87 -7.63
C GLY A 149 0.20 10.93 -8.52
N PHE A 150 -0.72 10.15 -7.93
CA PHE A 150 -1.42 9.06 -8.60
C PHE A 150 -2.95 9.21 -8.62
N LEU A 151 -3.52 10.28 -8.07
CA LEU A 151 -4.98 10.49 -8.05
C LEU A 151 -5.58 10.69 -9.44
N GLY A 152 -4.76 10.93 -10.47
CA GLY A 152 -5.19 11.28 -11.81
C GLY A 152 -5.70 12.73 -11.86
N THR A 153 -5.61 13.35 -13.03
CA THR A 153 -6.33 14.62 -13.25
C THR A 153 -7.75 14.29 -13.64
N TYR A 154 -8.74 14.89 -12.96
CA TYR A 154 -10.09 14.93 -13.50
C TYR A 154 -10.01 15.72 -14.81
N ALA A 155 -10.03 15.02 -15.94
CA ALA A 155 -10.37 15.66 -17.20
C ALA A 155 -11.77 16.25 -17.01
N GLN A 156 -11.86 17.57 -16.88
CA GLN A 156 -13.11 18.30 -17.03
C GLN A 156 -13.69 17.85 -18.37
N GLY A 157 -14.76 17.06 -18.31
CA GLY A 157 -15.53 16.70 -19.49
C GLY A 157 -15.93 17.97 -20.22
N LYS A 158 -15.59 18.04 -21.50
CA LYS A 158 -16.30 18.93 -22.43
C LYS A 158 -17.71 18.42 -22.65
#